data_AF-A0A7S2RW16-F1
#
_entry.id   AF-A0A7S2RW16-F1
#
_cell.length_a   1.000
_cell.length_b   1.000
_cell.length_c   1.000
_cell.angle_alpha   90.00
_cell.angle_beta   90.00
_cell.angle_gamma   90.00
#
_symmetry.space_group_name_H-M   'P 1'
#
loop_
_entity.id
_entity.type
_entity.pdbx_description
1 polymer ?
#
loop_
_entity_poly.entity_id
_entity_poly.type
_entity_poly.pdbx_seq_one_letter_code
_entity_poly.pdbx_strand_id
1 'polypeptide(L)'
;MQQPDMMGQAVPGDQRQTQVLENAVESFLKECEKEIKERHHQKACELLDRAEKRFPQLDPIALAKWRPRLEALKIRILLLDLFPQTPNPNRQRFKIFSRDTVRPAVYDCNYDLCHLIREKVFCAELRIPYFIEFEQKLEDKAFHALVLVGDAPYTYSRVWIQDTPEGNKWAVLDRMCTLDVDKDQPYKHRGHGAANYMLECIKQFLAVNLLPNPNYHCNILVVHVPVKTPKVIEKLINKGFRFVTSLEDYKNLVERGDVPITYFHDGKVRVNTVHLYIPLPVDYSLLVNQFALANNKEISNGSPEYQEALEIVTNQHQKACEADLLQIQQYARVEMARAANPDNIKKAKEELQQFQLRQQERFQHTINQQQQYQQQLAQQHQNQQTPPPSSN
;
A
#
# COMPACT_ATOMS: atom_id res chain seq x y z
N MET A 1 14.40 53.51 -48.79
CA MET A 1 15.60 53.24 -47.95
C MET A 1 15.29 53.78 -46.56
N GLN A 2 15.50 53.12 -45.43
CA GLN A 2 15.60 51.71 -45.02
C GLN A 2 15.54 51.80 -43.48
N GLN A 3 14.73 50.97 -42.83
CA GLN A 3 14.67 50.86 -41.36
C GLN A 3 15.99 50.28 -40.82
N PRO A 4 16.38 50.57 -39.57
CA PRO A 4 17.18 49.65 -38.80
C PRO A 4 16.24 48.75 -37.99
N ASP A 5 16.13 47.51 -38.44
CA ASP A 5 15.89 46.35 -37.60
C ASP A 5 16.96 46.29 -36.51
N MET A 6 16.55 46.01 -35.28
CA MET A 6 17.27 45.12 -34.33
C MET A 6 16.28 44.71 -33.24
N MET A 7 15.44 43.74 -33.57
CA MET A 7 14.91 42.82 -32.56
C MET A 7 16.10 42.06 -31.97
N GLY A 8 16.50 42.43 -30.75
CA GLY A 8 17.32 41.60 -29.90
C GLY A 8 16.54 40.33 -29.55
N GLN A 9 16.77 39.28 -30.32
CA GLN A 9 16.32 37.92 -30.04
C GLN A 9 16.76 37.52 -28.63
N ALA A 10 15.83 37.01 -27.82
CA ALA A 10 16.16 36.27 -26.62
C ALA A 10 17.10 35.12 -26.99
N VAL A 11 18.25 35.07 -26.31
CA VAL A 11 19.38 34.19 -26.64
C VAL A 11 18.96 32.71 -26.59
N PRO A 12 19.25 31.88 -27.61
CA PRO A 12 19.02 30.42 -27.62
C PRO A 12 19.80 29.61 -26.56
N GLY A 13 20.50 30.29 -25.64
CA GLY A 13 21.41 29.70 -24.65
C GLY A 13 20.69 29.13 -23.43
N ASP A 14 19.58 29.75 -23.00
CA ASP A 14 18.87 29.37 -21.76
C ASP A 14 18.11 28.05 -21.90
N GLN A 15 17.48 27.81 -23.07
CA GLN A 15 16.81 26.53 -23.34
C GLN A 15 17.82 25.39 -23.51
N ARG A 16 18.96 25.65 -24.17
CA ARG A 16 20.02 24.65 -24.31
C ARG A 16 20.66 24.28 -22.97
N GLN A 17 20.95 25.25 -22.11
CA GLN A 17 21.53 24.96 -20.78
C GLN A 17 20.56 24.20 -19.88
N THR A 18 19.29 24.60 -19.87
CA THR A 18 18.23 23.91 -19.13
C THR A 18 18.05 22.47 -19.61
N GLN A 19 18.08 22.24 -20.92
CA GLN A 19 17.95 20.91 -21.51
C GLN A 19 19.20 20.04 -21.26
N VAL A 20 20.40 20.63 -21.23
CA VAL A 20 21.64 19.92 -20.84
C VAL A 20 21.61 19.52 -19.37
N LEU A 21 21.15 20.39 -18.48
CA LEU A 21 20.98 20.09 -17.05
C LEU A 21 19.93 19.00 -16.80
N GLU A 22 18.79 19.07 -17.49
CA GLU A 22 17.75 18.05 -17.41
C GLU A 22 18.27 16.69 -17.91
N ASN A 23 18.94 16.67 -19.06
CA ASN A 23 19.54 15.45 -19.61
C ASN A 23 20.61 14.87 -18.67
N ALA A 24 21.40 15.72 -18.00
CA ALA A 24 22.40 15.28 -17.03
C ALA A 24 21.74 14.65 -15.80
N VAL A 25 20.69 15.27 -15.24
CA VAL A 25 19.94 14.68 -14.12
C VAL A 25 19.26 13.38 -14.55
N GLU A 26 18.61 13.35 -15.71
CA GLU A 26 18.02 12.13 -16.24
C GLU A 26 19.06 11.02 -16.41
N SER A 27 20.25 11.33 -16.92
CA SER A 27 21.35 10.38 -17.08
C SER A 27 21.82 9.85 -15.72
N PHE A 28 22.07 10.73 -14.74
CA PHE A 28 22.47 10.31 -13.39
C PHE A 28 21.41 9.46 -12.72
N LEU A 29 20.12 9.78 -12.85
CA LEU A 29 19.04 8.97 -12.28
C LEU A 29 18.92 7.61 -13.00
N LYS A 30 19.09 7.55 -14.33
CA LYS A 30 19.09 6.29 -15.10
C LYS A 30 20.30 5.42 -14.76
N GLU A 31 21.47 6.02 -14.62
CA GLU A 31 22.69 5.32 -14.20
C GLU A 31 22.58 4.90 -12.73
N CYS A 32 22.05 5.74 -11.84
CA CYS A 32 21.76 5.38 -10.46
C CYS A 32 20.81 4.18 -10.39
N GLU A 33 19.75 4.17 -11.20
CA GLU A 33 18.89 2.99 -11.36
C GLU A 33 19.64 1.76 -11.83
N LYS A 34 20.59 1.93 -12.75
CA LYS A 34 21.44 0.83 -13.23
C LYS A 34 22.37 0.32 -12.11
N GLU A 35 23.02 1.19 -11.35
CA GLU A 35 23.89 0.80 -10.24
C GLU A 35 23.09 0.19 -9.07
N ILE A 36 21.88 0.69 -8.79
CA ILE A 36 20.92 0.05 -7.88
C ILE A 36 20.52 -1.32 -8.43
N LYS A 37 20.31 -1.43 -9.75
CA LYS A 37 20.13 -2.70 -10.45
C LYS A 37 21.38 -3.59 -10.44
N GLU A 38 22.57 -3.07 -10.24
CA GLU A 38 23.77 -3.89 -10.11
C GLU A 38 24.18 -4.10 -8.63
N ARG A 39 23.40 -3.54 -7.69
CA ARG A 39 23.65 -3.54 -6.24
C ARG A 39 24.98 -2.88 -5.85
N HIS A 40 25.49 -1.96 -6.66
CA HIS A 40 26.67 -1.17 -6.33
C HIS A 40 26.30 0.02 -5.44
N HIS A 41 26.07 -0.22 -4.14
CA HIS A 41 25.58 0.78 -3.19
C HIS A 41 26.36 2.11 -3.24
N GLN A 42 27.69 2.04 -3.12
CA GLN A 42 28.54 3.23 -3.11
C GLN A 42 28.43 4.06 -4.40
N LYS A 43 28.42 3.40 -5.57
CA LYS A 43 28.26 4.08 -6.87
C LYS A 43 26.85 4.64 -7.05
N ALA A 44 25.83 3.93 -6.57
CA ALA A 44 24.45 4.41 -6.59
C ALA A 44 24.28 5.67 -5.74
N CYS A 45 24.86 5.70 -4.53
CA CYS A 45 24.91 6.89 -3.68
C CYS A 45 25.63 8.05 -4.37
N GLU A 46 26.81 7.80 -4.96
CA GLU A 46 27.56 8.86 -5.65
C GLU A 46 26.79 9.47 -6.83
N LEU A 47 26.07 8.65 -7.61
CA LEU A 47 25.22 9.12 -8.71
C LEU A 47 23.99 9.87 -8.20
N LEU A 48 23.41 9.42 -7.08
CA LEU A 48 22.29 10.09 -6.44
C LEU A 48 22.70 11.46 -5.89
N ASP A 49 23.83 11.55 -5.19
CA ASP A 49 24.40 12.81 -4.70
C ASP A 49 24.71 13.77 -5.86
N ARG A 50 25.20 13.25 -6.98
CA ARG A 50 25.44 14.03 -8.21
C ARG A 50 24.15 14.56 -8.82
N ALA A 51 23.06 13.79 -8.77
CA ALA A 51 21.74 14.24 -9.19
C ALA A 51 21.18 15.27 -8.19
N GLU A 52 21.28 15.03 -6.89
CA GLU A 52 20.81 15.93 -5.83
C GLU A 52 21.49 17.30 -5.88
N LYS A 53 22.81 17.35 -6.09
CA LYS A 53 23.54 18.64 -6.18
C LYS A 53 23.10 19.50 -7.37
N ARG A 54 22.60 18.87 -8.43
CA ARG A 54 22.13 19.55 -9.66
C ARG A 54 20.62 19.79 -9.64
N PHE A 55 19.90 19.09 -8.78
CA PHE A 55 18.46 19.21 -8.62
C PHE A 55 17.99 20.64 -8.35
N PRO A 56 18.62 21.43 -7.46
CA PRO A 56 18.25 22.84 -7.23
C PRO A 56 18.41 23.75 -8.45
N GLN A 57 19.15 23.32 -9.49
CA GLN A 57 19.45 24.10 -10.69
C GLN A 57 18.51 23.76 -11.86
N LEU A 58 17.66 22.74 -11.71
CA LEU A 58 16.65 22.39 -12.71
C LEU A 58 15.52 23.41 -12.72
N ASP A 59 14.91 23.57 -13.89
CA ASP A 59 13.68 24.34 -13.99
C ASP A 59 12.53 23.66 -13.18
N PRO A 60 11.53 24.43 -12.76
CA PRO A 60 10.30 23.96 -12.11
C PRO A 60 9.65 22.68 -12.68
N ILE A 61 9.53 22.59 -14.00
CA ILE A 61 8.84 21.51 -14.71
C ILE A 61 9.68 20.23 -14.63
N ALA A 62 10.98 20.34 -14.90
CA ALA A 62 11.94 19.27 -14.75
C ALA A 62 12.06 18.81 -13.28
N LEU A 63 12.07 19.74 -12.31
CA LEU A 63 12.04 19.42 -10.88
C LEU A 63 10.84 18.56 -10.51
N ALA A 64 9.64 18.96 -10.90
CA ALA A 64 8.42 18.23 -10.57
C ALA A 64 8.34 16.86 -11.27
N LYS A 65 8.84 16.79 -12.52
CA LYS A 65 8.95 15.55 -13.29
C LYS A 65 9.90 14.54 -12.63
N TRP A 66 11.06 15.00 -12.17
CA TRP A 66 12.13 14.11 -11.72
C TRP A 66 12.14 13.87 -10.21
N ARG A 67 11.57 14.75 -9.38
CA ARG A 67 11.59 14.62 -7.90
C ARG A 67 11.02 13.30 -7.40
N PRO A 68 9.85 12.81 -7.89
CA PRO A 68 9.34 11.50 -7.48
C PRO A 68 10.31 10.35 -7.79
N ARG A 69 11.08 10.48 -8.89
CA ARG A 69 12.08 9.49 -9.28
C ARG A 69 13.31 9.54 -8.38
N LEU A 70 13.80 10.75 -8.06
CA LEU A 70 14.90 10.95 -7.12
C LEU A 70 14.57 10.36 -5.74
N GLU A 71 13.43 10.71 -5.16
CA GLU A 71 13.01 10.21 -3.84
C GLU A 71 12.84 8.67 -3.85
N ALA A 72 12.22 8.12 -4.90
CA ALA A 72 12.12 6.67 -5.07
C ALA A 72 13.49 5.96 -5.16
N LEU A 73 14.53 6.64 -5.66
CA LEU A 73 15.89 6.09 -5.73
C LEU A 73 16.64 6.18 -4.40
N LYS A 74 16.46 7.24 -3.62
CA LYS A 74 16.95 7.31 -2.22
C LYS A 74 16.46 6.13 -1.41
N ILE A 75 15.16 5.86 -1.52
CA ILE A 75 14.53 4.72 -0.85
C ILE A 75 15.13 3.41 -1.34
N ARG A 76 15.28 3.22 -2.65
CA ARG A 76 15.86 2.00 -3.20
C ARG A 76 17.32 1.77 -2.77
N ILE A 77 18.10 2.83 -2.59
CA ILE A 77 19.47 2.77 -2.09
C ILE A 77 19.48 2.36 -0.61
N LEU A 78 18.67 3.01 0.23
CA LEU A 78 18.50 2.63 1.64
C LEU A 78 18.08 1.16 1.77
N LEU A 79 17.24 0.69 0.85
CA LEU A 79 16.82 -0.70 0.79
C LEU A 79 17.97 -1.66 0.41
N LEU A 80 18.97 -1.26 -0.40
CA LEU A 80 20.11 -2.14 -0.73
C LEU A 80 20.88 -2.59 0.51
N ASP A 81 21.04 -1.71 1.49
CA ASP A 81 21.72 -2.01 2.77
C ASP A 81 20.88 -2.93 3.67
N LEU A 82 19.55 -2.86 3.53
CA LEU A 82 18.60 -3.64 4.31
C LEU A 82 18.32 -5.03 3.71
N PHE A 83 18.75 -5.33 2.48
CA PHE A 83 18.41 -6.58 1.76
C PHE A 83 19.64 -7.46 1.44
N PRO A 84 19.75 -8.70 1.97
CA PRO A 84 20.82 -9.62 1.61
C PRO A 84 20.78 -9.94 0.11
N GLN A 85 21.95 -10.24 -0.45
CA GLN A 85 22.13 -10.58 -1.86
C GLN A 85 21.41 -11.87 -2.27
N THR A 86 21.23 -12.80 -1.31
CA THR A 86 20.45 -14.01 -1.52
C THR A 86 19.59 -14.25 -0.28
N PRO A 87 18.25 -14.14 -0.36
CA PRO A 87 17.41 -14.56 0.74
C PRO A 87 17.63 -16.05 1.00
N ASN A 88 17.96 -16.43 2.24
CA ASN A 88 17.91 -17.83 2.63
C ASN A 88 16.43 -18.18 2.92
N PRO A 89 15.75 -18.93 2.03
CA PRO A 89 14.32 -19.20 2.17
C PRO A 89 13.98 -20.02 3.42
N ASN A 90 14.97 -20.63 4.08
CA ASN A 90 14.80 -21.45 5.29
C ASN A 90 14.83 -20.61 6.59
N ARG A 91 15.06 -19.29 6.52
CA ARG A 91 15.06 -18.38 7.68
C ARG A 91 13.95 -17.33 7.55
N GLN A 92 12.71 -17.77 7.48
CA GLN A 92 11.55 -16.86 7.48
C GLN A 92 11.15 -16.51 8.90
N ARG A 93 10.97 -15.22 9.19
CA ARG A 93 10.43 -14.75 10.48
C ARG A 93 9.21 -13.90 10.22
N PHE A 94 8.14 -14.14 10.98
CA PHE A 94 6.91 -13.37 10.91
C PHE A 94 6.86 -12.39 12.07
N LYS A 95 6.45 -11.15 11.78
CA LYS A 95 6.15 -10.12 12.78
C LYS A 95 4.79 -9.53 12.46
N ILE A 96 3.94 -9.40 13.47
CA ILE A 96 2.68 -8.64 13.38
C ILE A 96 2.62 -7.65 14.54
N PHE A 97 2.25 -6.41 14.25
CA PHE A 97 2.26 -5.32 15.22
C PHE A 97 1.24 -4.24 14.85
N SER A 98 0.64 -3.63 15.85
CA SER A 98 -0.08 -2.36 15.78
C SER A 98 0.51 -1.38 16.79
N ARG A 99 0.09 -0.12 16.72
CA ARG A 99 0.51 0.95 17.64
C ARG A 99 0.27 0.59 19.12
N ASP A 100 -0.77 -0.20 19.38
CA ASP A 100 -1.16 -0.61 20.73
C ASP A 100 -0.38 -1.83 21.24
N THR A 101 0.27 -2.59 20.36
CA THR A 101 0.95 -3.86 20.73
C THR A 101 2.45 -3.72 20.94
N VAL A 102 3.06 -2.61 20.51
CA VAL A 102 4.51 -2.40 20.61
C VAL A 102 4.83 -0.98 21.07
N ARG A 103 6.02 -0.78 21.63
CA ARG A 103 6.49 0.54 22.07
C ARG A 103 6.56 1.52 20.89
N PRO A 104 6.25 2.82 21.07
CA PRO A 104 6.19 3.80 19.97
C PRO A 104 7.43 3.82 19.06
N ALA A 105 8.64 3.90 19.63
CA ALA A 105 9.87 3.90 18.81
C ALA A 105 10.07 2.62 17.98
N VAL A 106 9.57 1.48 18.47
CA VAL A 106 9.60 0.19 17.76
C VAL A 106 8.50 0.15 16.69
N TYR A 107 7.34 0.75 16.98
CA TYR A 107 6.27 0.92 16.00
C TYR A 107 6.76 1.74 14.80
N ASP A 108 7.27 2.96 15.06
CA ASP A 108 7.70 3.89 14.02
C ASP A 108 8.74 3.26 13.10
N CYS A 109 9.77 2.59 13.67
CA CYS A 109 10.79 1.91 12.90
C CYS A 109 10.26 0.78 12.01
N ASN A 110 9.37 -0.08 12.52
CA ASN A 110 8.80 -1.16 11.70
C ASN A 110 7.79 -0.61 10.69
N TYR A 111 7.07 0.45 11.04
CA TYR A 111 6.12 1.11 10.17
C TYR A 111 6.84 1.77 8.98
N ASP A 112 8.01 2.40 9.19
CA ASP A 112 8.84 2.92 8.10
C ASP A 112 9.24 1.82 7.12
N LEU A 113 9.63 0.63 7.61
CA LEU A 113 9.92 -0.51 6.74
C LEU A 113 8.69 -0.95 5.91
N CYS A 114 7.51 -1.00 6.54
CA CYS A 114 6.25 -1.26 5.84
C CYS A 114 5.99 -0.20 4.76
N HIS A 115 6.23 1.07 5.07
CA HIS A 115 6.06 2.18 4.16
C HIS A 115 6.96 2.03 2.93
N LEU A 116 8.26 1.76 3.13
CA LEU A 116 9.22 1.57 2.04
C LEU A 116 8.86 0.40 1.12
N ILE A 117 8.41 -0.74 1.67
CA ILE A 117 7.95 -1.88 0.86
C ILE A 117 6.72 -1.50 0.01
N ARG A 118 5.73 -0.85 0.63
CA ARG A 118 4.51 -0.44 -0.06
C ARG A 118 4.80 0.58 -1.14
N GLU A 119 5.67 1.54 -0.88
CA GLU A 119 6.06 2.54 -1.86
C GLU A 119 6.77 1.90 -3.05
N LYS A 120 7.68 0.96 -2.78
CA LYS A 120 8.37 0.20 -3.81
C LYS A 120 7.39 -0.60 -4.68
N VAL A 121 6.47 -1.36 -4.10
CA VAL A 121 5.55 -2.21 -4.88
C VAL A 121 4.38 -1.43 -5.47
N PHE A 122 3.60 -0.73 -4.64
CA PHE A 122 2.39 -0.06 -5.10
C PHE A 122 2.70 1.21 -5.89
N CYS A 123 3.61 2.07 -5.42
CA CYS A 123 3.87 3.34 -6.08
C CYS A 123 4.84 3.20 -7.26
N ALA A 124 5.99 2.57 -7.02
CA ALA A 124 7.04 2.53 -8.06
C ALA A 124 6.77 1.47 -9.13
N GLU A 125 6.29 0.27 -8.76
CA GLU A 125 6.04 -0.81 -9.72
C GLU A 125 4.62 -0.77 -10.29
N LEU A 126 3.60 -0.68 -9.44
CA LEU A 126 2.20 -0.66 -9.88
C LEU A 126 1.67 0.73 -10.26
N ARG A 127 2.51 1.77 -10.14
CA ARG A 127 2.18 3.16 -10.52
C ARG A 127 0.94 3.71 -9.81
N ILE A 128 0.65 3.23 -8.61
CA ILE A 128 -0.39 3.80 -7.76
C ILE A 128 0.10 5.15 -7.23
N PRO A 129 -0.66 6.24 -7.39
CA PRO A 129 -0.25 7.53 -6.85
C PRO A 129 -0.06 7.50 -5.33
N TYR A 130 1.04 8.08 -4.86
CA TYR A 130 1.49 8.03 -3.46
C TYR A 130 0.39 8.40 -2.44
N PHE A 131 -0.33 9.49 -2.68
CA PHE A 131 -1.40 9.97 -1.79
C PHE A 131 -2.64 9.06 -1.76
N ILE A 132 -2.82 8.16 -2.73
CA ILE A 132 -3.87 7.12 -2.70
C ILE A 132 -3.42 5.96 -1.82
N GLU A 133 -2.12 5.63 -1.85
CA GLU A 133 -1.57 4.52 -1.09
C GLU A 133 -1.42 4.87 0.40
N PHE A 134 -0.90 6.05 0.71
CA PHE A 134 -0.56 6.48 2.07
C PHE A 134 -1.55 7.52 2.58
N GLU A 135 -2.60 7.04 3.24
CA GLU A 135 -3.59 7.87 3.93
C GLU A 135 -3.51 7.62 5.44
N GLN A 136 -3.03 8.63 6.18
CA GLN A 136 -2.69 8.53 7.60
C GLN A 136 -3.86 8.09 8.51
N LYS A 137 -5.11 8.46 8.19
CA LYS A 137 -6.26 8.21 9.08
C LYS A 137 -6.61 6.73 9.26
N LEU A 138 -6.25 5.87 8.31
CA LEU A 138 -6.61 4.45 8.31
C LEU A 138 -5.53 3.55 8.93
N GLU A 139 -4.39 4.11 9.32
CA GLU A 139 -3.22 3.33 9.70
C GLU A 139 -3.08 3.15 11.22
N ASP A 140 -3.62 4.07 12.01
CA ASP A 140 -3.52 4.01 13.48
C ASP A 140 -4.24 2.80 14.12
N LYS A 141 -5.26 2.25 13.45
CA LYS A 141 -6.06 1.11 13.95
C LYS A 141 -5.71 -0.22 13.30
N ALA A 142 -4.69 -0.25 12.44
CA ALA A 142 -4.35 -1.43 11.68
C ALA A 142 -3.25 -2.27 12.36
N PHE A 143 -3.31 -3.59 12.15
CA PHE A 143 -2.20 -4.49 12.35
C PHE A 143 -1.37 -4.55 11.07
N HIS A 144 -0.07 -4.39 11.21
CA HIS A 144 0.91 -4.50 10.14
C HIS A 144 1.65 -5.82 10.27
N ALA A 145 1.70 -6.59 9.19
CA ALA A 145 2.36 -7.87 9.12
C ALA A 145 3.58 -7.77 8.20
N LEU A 146 4.72 -8.27 8.66
CA LEU A 146 5.97 -8.37 7.91
C LEU A 146 6.50 -9.80 7.95
N VAL A 147 6.93 -10.29 6.79
CA VAL A 147 7.78 -11.48 6.71
C VAL A 147 9.18 -11.02 6.36
N LEU A 148 10.12 -11.34 7.24
CA LEU A 148 11.54 -11.20 7.02
C LEU A 148 12.09 -12.50 6.43
N VAL A 149 12.91 -12.42 5.38
CA VAL A 149 13.67 -13.57 4.87
C VAL A 149 15.15 -13.33 5.15
N GLY A 150 15.71 -14.08 6.10
CA GLY A 150 16.93 -13.67 6.79
C GLY A 150 16.64 -12.44 7.66
N ASP A 151 17.39 -11.36 7.45
CA ASP A 151 17.26 -10.11 8.19
C ASP A 151 16.45 -9.03 7.46
N ALA A 152 15.92 -9.33 6.28
CA ALA A 152 15.35 -8.31 5.43
C ALA A 152 13.85 -8.43 5.17
N PRO A 153 13.12 -7.28 5.13
CA PRO A 153 11.67 -7.27 5.05
C PRO A 153 11.17 -7.55 3.63
N TYR A 154 10.64 -8.76 3.43
CA TYR A 154 10.40 -9.28 2.09
C TYR A 154 8.94 -9.22 1.65
N THR A 155 8.00 -9.51 2.56
CA THR A 155 6.57 -9.43 2.31
C THR A 155 5.92 -8.55 3.37
N TYR A 156 4.95 -7.74 2.95
CA TYR A 156 4.11 -6.92 3.80
C TYR A 156 2.64 -7.28 3.60
N SER A 157 1.83 -7.14 4.64
CA SER A 157 0.37 -7.06 4.55
C SER A 157 -0.16 -6.20 5.69
N ARG A 158 -1.37 -5.70 5.52
CA ARG A 158 -2.11 -5.01 6.58
C ARG A 158 -3.39 -5.76 6.89
N VAL A 159 -3.81 -5.72 8.15
CA VAL A 159 -5.07 -6.28 8.63
C VAL A 159 -5.74 -5.23 9.50
N TRP A 160 -7.02 -4.94 9.27
CA TRP A 160 -7.83 -4.20 10.25
C TRP A 160 -9.08 -4.99 10.58
N ILE A 161 -9.69 -4.59 11.70
CA ILE A 161 -10.96 -5.13 12.14
C ILE A 161 -12.04 -4.17 11.71
N GLN A 162 -12.94 -4.66 10.85
CA GLN A 162 -14.09 -3.90 10.38
C GLN A 162 -15.23 -4.11 11.35
N ASP A 163 -15.77 -3.01 11.89
CA ASP A 163 -16.99 -3.02 12.70
C ASP A 163 -18.22 -2.83 11.79
N THR A 164 -19.32 -3.52 12.08
CA THR A 164 -20.64 -3.24 11.53
C THR A 164 -21.46 -2.33 12.43
N PRO A 165 -22.49 -1.64 11.91
CA PRO A 165 -23.47 -0.91 12.72
C PRO A 165 -24.13 -1.79 13.80
N GLU A 166 -24.26 -3.09 13.54
CA GLU A 166 -24.85 -4.08 14.44
C GLU A 166 -23.85 -4.62 15.48
N GLY A 167 -22.61 -4.11 15.49
CA GLY A 167 -21.57 -4.45 16.47
C GLY A 167 -20.76 -5.71 16.14
N ASN A 168 -20.97 -6.33 14.97
CA ASN A 168 -20.21 -7.49 14.54
C ASN A 168 -18.88 -7.06 13.94
N LYS A 169 -17.89 -7.96 13.99
CA LYS A 169 -16.52 -7.66 13.60
C LYS A 169 -15.97 -8.73 12.66
N TRP A 170 -15.26 -8.31 11.63
CA TRP A 170 -14.47 -9.24 10.82
C TRP A 170 -13.11 -8.67 10.48
N ALA A 171 -12.15 -9.56 10.27
CA ALA A 171 -10.81 -9.17 9.86
C ALA A 171 -10.80 -8.95 8.34
N VAL A 172 -10.21 -7.84 7.90
CA VAL A 172 -9.96 -7.58 6.48
C VAL A 172 -8.46 -7.49 6.26
N LEU A 173 -7.95 -8.33 5.36
CA LEU A 173 -6.57 -8.30 4.93
C LEU A 173 -6.45 -7.56 3.59
N ASP A 174 -5.54 -6.60 3.56
CA ASP A 174 -5.20 -5.87 2.34
C ASP A 174 -3.70 -5.57 2.21
N ARG A 175 -3.36 -4.92 1.08
CA ARG A 175 -2.00 -4.47 0.76
C ARG A 175 -0.95 -5.57 0.86
N MET A 176 -1.34 -6.83 0.70
CA MET A 176 -0.39 -7.93 0.64
C MET A 176 0.51 -7.75 -0.59
N CYS A 177 1.80 -7.60 -0.36
CA CYS A 177 2.79 -7.43 -1.42
C CYS A 177 4.13 -8.08 -1.03
N THR A 178 4.82 -8.62 -2.03
CA THR A 178 6.13 -9.25 -1.88
C THR A 178 7.12 -8.54 -2.78
N LEU A 179 8.27 -8.17 -2.25
CA LEU A 179 9.35 -7.57 -3.03
C LEU A 179 9.90 -8.57 -4.05
N ASP A 180 10.31 -8.05 -5.20
CA ASP A 180 11.15 -8.82 -6.10
C ASP A 180 12.63 -8.48 -5.86
N VAL A 181 13.45 -9.51 -5.69
CA VAL A 181 14.85 -9.38 -5.26
C VAL A 181 15.86 -9.76 -6.34
N ASP A 182 15.39 -10.28 -7.48
CA ASP A 182 16.22 -10.78 -8.58
C ASP A 182 15.84 -10.07 -9.89
N LYS A 183 16.85 -9.75 -10.67
CA LYS A 183 16.77 -8.83 -11.81
C LYS A 183 16.85 -9.56 -13.14
N ASP A 184 17.43 -10.75 -13.14
CA ASP A 184 17.60 -11.56 -14.33
C ASP A 184 16.36 -12.42 -14.59
N GLN A 185 15.51 -12.60 -13.58
CA GLN A 185 14.22 -13.27 -13.68
C GLN A 185 13.16 -12.53 -12.83
N PRO A 186 12.56 -11.45 -13.37
CA PRO A 186 11.48 -10.77 -12.68
C PRO A 186 10.40 -11.78 -12.27
N TYR A 187 9.94 -11.68 -11.02
CA TYR A 187 8.94 -12.49 -10.33
C TYR A 187 9.38 -13.87 -9.83
N LYS A 188 10.64 -14.31 -10.06
CA LYS A 188 11.11 -15.65 -9.66
C LYS A 188 10.99 -15.89 -8.15
N HIS A 189 11.40 -14.92 -7.34
CA HIS A 189 11.45 -15.08 -5.88
C HIS A 189 10.09 -14.85 -5.20
N ARG A 190 9.17 -14.13 -5.85
CA ARG A 190 7.78 -13.98 -5.37
C ARG A 190 7.04 -15.33 -5.28
N GLY A 191 7.53 -16.36 -5.97
CA GLY A 191 7.04 -17.73 -5.90
C GLY A 191 7.51 -18.56 -4.69
N HIS A 192 8.41 -18.05 -3.84
CA HIS A 192 9.08 -18.86 -2.80
C HIS A 192 8.29 -18.95 -1.48
N GLY A 193 6.97 -18.84 -1.55
CA GLY A 193 6.08 -19.15 -0.43
C GLY A 193 5.98 -18.09 0.67
N ALA A 194 6.74 -16.99 0.66
CA ALA A 194 6.69 -15.97 1.73
C ALA A 194 5.29 -15.34 1.91
N ALA A 195 4.56 -15.06 0.83
CA ALA A 195 3.17 -14.60 0.90
C ALA A 195 2.22 -15.66 1.47
N ASN A 196 2.45 -16.93 1.12
CA ASN A 196 1.67 -18.04 1.68
C ASN A 196 1.94 -18.18 3.18
N TYR A 197 3.22 -18.15 3.57
CA TYR A 197 3.64 -18.19 4.96
C TYR A 197 3.02 -17.04 5.76
N MET A 198 3.07 -15.80 5.24
CA MET A 198 2.40 -14.65 5.84
C MET A 198 0.90 -14.90 6.05
N LEU A 199 0.20 -15.39 5.03
CA LEU A 199 -1.23 -15.64 5.10
C LEU A 199 -1.60 -16.68 6.17
N GLU A 200 -0.84 -17.77 6.26
CA GLU A 200 -1.03 -18.79 7.31
C GLU A 200 -0.75 -18.21 8.70
N CYS A 201 0.34 -17.44 8.87
CA CYS A 201 0.66 -16.79 10.14
C CYS A 201 -0.40 -15.76 10.57
N ILE A 202 -0.97 -14.99 9.64
CA ILE A 202 -2.06 -14.06 9.93
C ILE A 202 -3.30 -14.83 10.39
N LYS A 203 -3.71 -15.88 9.67
CA LYS A 203 -4.86 -16.71 10.09
C LYS A 203 -4.68 -17.26 11.49
N GLN A 204 -3.49 -17.79 11.79
CA GLN A 204 -3.17 -18.31 13.12
C GLN A 204 -3.17 -17.20 14.19
N PHE A 205 -2.60 -16.04 13.88
CA PHE A 205 -2.60 -14.90 14.80
C PHE A 205 -4.03 -14.47 15.14
N LEU A 206 -4.89 -14.31 14.13
CA LEU A 206 -6.29 -13.92 14.30
C LEU A 206 -7.04 -14.97 15.14
N ALA A 207 -6.88 -16.25 14.82
CA ALA A 207 -7.49 -17.36 15.53
C ALA A 207 -7.10 -17.45 17.00
N VAL A 208 -5.81 -17.26 17.31
CA VAL A 208 -5.30 -17.46 18.67
C VAL A 208 -5.47 -16.20 19.52
N ASN A 209 -5.30 -15.01 18.95
CA ASN A 209 -5.20 -13.77 19.73
C ASN A 209 -6.44 -12.87 19.62
N LEU A 210 -7.14 -12.88 18.48
CA LEU A 210 -8.27 -11.96 18.25
C LEU A 210 -9.62 -12.64 18.41
N LEU A 211 -9.78 -13.88 17.96
CA LEU A 211 -11.03 -14.62 18.08
C LEU A 211 -11.50 -14.75 19.55
N PRO A 212 -10.64 -15.08 20.55
CA PRO A 212 -11.07 -15.15 21.94
C PRO A 212 -11.26 -13.77 22.60
N ASN A 213 -10.81 -12.69 21.95
CA ASN A 213 -10.85 -11.35 22.52
C ASN A 213 -12.22 -10.70 22.25
N PRO A 214 -13.01 -10.35 23.28
CA PRO A 214 -14.35 -9.79 23.09
C PRO A 214 -14.34 -8.45 22.34
N ASN A 215 -13.24 -7.72 22.35
CA ASN A 215 -13.10 -6.45 21.62
C ASN A 215 -12.87 -6.64 20.10
N TYR A 216 -12.46 -7.84 19.68
CA TYR A 216 -12.01 -8.15 18.32
C TYR A 216 -12.57 -9.47 17.79
N HIS A 217 -13.67 -9.97 18.35
CA HIS A 217 -14.25 -11.27 18.03
C HIS A 217 -14.59 -11.37 16.53
N CYS A 218 -13.73 -12.03 15.76
CA CYS A 218 -13.83 -12.15 14.30
C CYS A 218 -13.73 -13.62 13.91
N ASN A 219 -14.80 -14.20 13.37
CA ASN A 219 -14.78 -15.60 12.91
C ASN A 219 -14.26 -15.75 11.47
N ILE A 220 -14.21 -14.65 10.71
CA ILE A 220 -13.93 -14.65 9.28
C ILE A 220 -12.80 -13.68 8.93
N LEU A 221 -11.94 -14.12 8.02
CA LEU A 221 -10.99 -13.28 7.31
C LEU A 221 -11.49 -13.00 5.89
N VAL A 222 -11.62 -11.72 5.54
CA VAL A 222 -12.00 -11.23 4.22
C VAL A 222 -10.77 -10.66 3.50
N VAL A 223 -10.66 -10.90 2.20
CA VAL A 223 -9.65 -10.32 1.32
C VAL A 223 -10.30 -9.67 0.11
N HIS A 224 -9.75 -8.53 -0.31
CA HIS A 224 -10.18 -7.81 -1.49
C HIS A 224 -9.13 -7.97 -2.60
N VAL A 225 -9.53 -8.58 -3.72
CA VAL A 225 -8.63 -8.94 -4.81
C VAL A 225 -9.06 -8.24 -6.09
N PRO A 226 -8.17 -7.54 -6.81
CA PRO A 226 -8.52 -6.95 -8.10
C PRO A 226 -9.07 -8.00 -9.07
N VAL A 227 -10.18 -7.69 -9.76
CA VAL A 227 -10.82 -8.58 -10.74
C VAL A 227 -9.84 -8.97 -11.86
N LYS A 228 -8.91 -8.06 -12.20
CA LYS A 228 -7.88 -8.24 -13.24
C LYS A 228 -6.68 -9.09 -12.82
N THR A 229 -6.73 -9.76 -11.66
CA THR A 229 -5.67 -10.70 -11.21
C THR A 229 -6.20 -12.14 -11.02
N PRO A 230 -6.72 -12.79 -12.07
CA PRO A 230 -7.40 -14.10 -11.97
C PRO A 230 -6.52 -15.20 -11.36
N LYS A 231 -5.21 -15.19 -11.63
CA LYS A 231 -4.25 -16.13 -11.03
C LYS A 231 -4.14 -16.01 -9.50
N VAL A 232 -4.36 -14.80 -8.95
CA VAL A 232 -4.35 -14.59 -7.49
C VAL A 232 -5.66 -15.09 -6.89
N ILE A 233 -6.78 -14.83 -7.56
CA ILE A 233 -8.11 -15.34 -7.16
C ILE A 233 -8.07 -16.87 -7.12
N GLU A 234 -7.63 -17.52 -8.19
CA GLU A 234 -7.51 -18.98 -8.27
C GLU A 234 -6.63 -19.56 -7.16
N LYS A 235 -5.47 -18.94 -6.90
CA LYS A 235 -4.57 -19.35 -5.80
C LYS A 235 -5.24 -19.26 -4.43
N LEU A 236 -6.06 -18.23 -4.19
CA LEU A 236 -6.78 -18.07 -2.94
C LEU A 236 -7.92 -19.09 -2.83
N ILE A 237 -8.66 -19.35 -3.91
CA ILE A 237 -9.69 -20.41 -3.94
C ILE A 237 -9.05 -21.78 -3.62
N ASN A 238 -7.90 -22.09 -4.22
CA ASN A 238 -7.15 -23.33 -3.92
C ASN A 238 -6.65 -23.41 -2.47
N LYS A 239 -6.64 -22.28 -1.74
CA LYS A 239 -6.34 -22.19 -0.31
C LYS A 239 -7.58 -22.22 0.58
N GLY A 240 -8.75 -22.53 0.02
CA GLY A 240 -10.00 -22.64 0.74
C GLY A 240 -10.81 -21.35 0.85
N PHE A 241 -10.36 -20.26 0.21
CA PHE A 241 -11.18 -19.05 0.13
C PHE A 241 -12.40 -19.30 -0.74
N ARG A 242 -13.48 -18.57 -0.44
CA ARG A 242 -14.75 -18.63 -1.16
C ARG A 242 -15.23 -17.22 -1.50
N PHE A 243 -16.04 -17.07 -2.52
CA PHE A 243 -16.64 -15.78 -2.84
C PHE A 243 -17.63 -15.37 -1.77
N VAL A 244 -17.57 -14.09 -1.35
CA VAL A 244 -18.58 -13.52 -0.44
C VAL A 244 -19.94 -13.46 -1.14
N THR A 245 -19.99 -12.91 -2.36
CA THR A 245 -21.23 -12.72 -3.13
C THR A 245 -21.60 -13.99 -3.91
N SER A 246 -20.97 -14.25 -5.05
CA SER A 246 -21.04 -15.51 -5.79
C SER A 246 -19.99 -15.57 -6.93
N LEU A 247 -19.74 -16.79 -7.43
CA LEU A 247 -18.91 -16.99 -8.64
C LEU A 247 -19.60 -16.43 -9.90
N GLU A 248 -20.93 -16.50 -9.95
CA GLU A 248 -21.72 -15.99 -11.08
C GLU A 248 -21.65 -14.46 -11.15
N ASP A 249 -21.75 -13.77 -10.00
CA ASP A 249 -21.51 -12.33 -9.91
C ASP A 249 -20.11 -11.98 -10.39
N TYR A 250 -19.09 -12.72 -9.96
CA TYR A 250 -17.72 -12.52 -10.47
C TYR A 250 -17.62 -12.65 -11.99
N LYS A 251 -18.20 -13.70 -12.58
CA LYS A 251 -18.19 -13.90 -14.03
C LYS A 251 -18.91 -12.76 -14.75
N ASN A 252 -20.09 -12.37 -14.27
CA ASN A 252 -20.85 -11.23 -14.78
C ASN A 252 -20.03 -9.93 -14.73
N LEU A 253 -19.27 -9.70 -13.66
CA LEU A 253 -18.39 -8.52 -13.52
C LEU A 253 -17.22 -8.55 -14.50
N VAL A 254 -16.61 -9.72 -14.73
CA VAL A 254 -15.54 -9.89 -15.72
C VAL A 254 -16.05 -9.67 -17.14
N GLU A 255 -17.23 -10.23 -17.47
CA GLU A 255 -17.82 -10.22 -18.80
C GLU A 255 -18.36 -8.85 -19.21
N ARG A 256 -19.00 -8.11 -18.28
CA ARG A 256 -19.57 -6.80 -18.58
C ARG A 256 -18.51 -5.71 -18.75
N GLY A 257 -17.27 -5.95 -18.32
CA GLY A 257 -16.23 -4.90 -18.24
C GLY A 257 -16.63 -3.75 -17.30
N ASP A 258 -17.72 -3.93 -16.57
CA ASP A 258 -18.29 -2.95 -15.67
C ASP A 258 -17.41 -2.81 -14.43
N VAL A 259 -17.56 -1.66 -13.80
CA VAL A 259 -16.77 -1.21 -12.68
C VAL A 259 -17.55 -1.49 -11.39
N PRO A 260 -17.48 -2.70 -10.78
CA PRO A 260 -18.06 -2.89 -9.47
C PRO A 260 -17.26 -2.03 -8.50
N ILE A 261 -17.88 -0.97 -8.05
CA ILE A 261 -17.46 -0.24 -6.88
C ILE A 261 -17.80 -1.15 -5.70
N THR A 262 -16.78 -1.60 -4.99
CA THR A 262 -16.93 -2.26 -3.69
C THR A 262 -16.29 -1.37 -2.64
N TYR A 263 -16.99 -1.15 -1.54
CA TYR A 263 -16.61 -0.12 -0.58
C TYR A 263 -15.49 -0.54 0.37
N PHE A 264 -14.84 0.50 0.89
CA PHE A 264 -14.17 0.52 2.17
C PHE A 264 -14.94 1.39 3.16
N HIS A 265 -14.63 1.17 4.43
CA HIS A 265 -14.91 2.05 5.56
C HIS A 265 -14.70 3.54 5.21
N ASP A 266 -15.56 4.41 5.74
CA ASP A 266 -15.54 5.87 5.60
C ASP A 266 -15.76 6.45 4.17
N GLY A 267 -16.45 5.73 3.30
CA GLY A 267 -17.05 6.33 2.09
C GLY A 267 -16.12 6.45 0.88
N LYS A 268 -15.05 5.64 0.79
CA LYS A 268 -14.19 5.56 -0.40
C LYS A 268 -14.40 4.28 -1.20
N VAL A 269 -14.38 4.45 -2.51
CA VAL A 269 -14.75 3.48 -3.54
C VAL A 269 -13.51 2.67 -3.98
N ARG A 270 -13.47 1.35 -3.74
CA ARG A 270 -12.55 0.45 -4.47
C ARG A 270 -13.23 -0.09 -5.71
N VAL A 271 -12.74 0.40 -6.83
CA VAL A 271 -13.17 -0.02 -8.15
C VAL A 271 -12.53 -1.36 -8.51
N ASN A 272 -13.30 -2.31 -9.04
CA ASN A 272 -12.82 -3.55 -9.67
C ASN A 272 -12.18 -4.56 -8.72
N THR A 273 -12.78 -4.82 -7.56
CA THR A 273 -12.33 -5.90 -6.66
C THR A 273 -13.40 -6.96 -6.44
N VAL A 274 -12.98 -8.21 -6.30
CA VAL A 274 -13.78 -9.33 -5.78
C VAL A 274 -13.48 -9.51 -4.31
N HIS A 275 -14.48 -9.96 -3.56
CA HIS A 275 -14.35 -10.21 -2.13
C HIS A 275 -14.35 -11.71 -1.89
N LEU A 276 -13.28 -12.20 -1.28
CA LEU A 276 -13.16 -13.58 -0.89
C LEU A 276 -13.08 -13.68 0.64
N TYR A 277 -13.59 -14.75 1.20
CA TYR A 277 -13.53 -15.01 2.64
C TYR A 277 -13.02 -16.41 2.94
N ILE A 278 -12.49 -16.58 4.15
CA ILE A 278 -12.18 -17.88 4.74
C ILE A 278 -12.54 -17.84 6.24
N PRO A 279 -13.20 -18.88 6.79
CA PRO A 279 -13.33 -19.02 8.24
C PRO A 279 -11.95 -19.14 8.88
N LEU A 280 -11.76 -18.54 10.07
CA LEU A 280 -10.51 -18.70 10.80
C LEU A 280 -10.38 -20.15 11.33
N PRO A 281 -9.16 -20.72 11.34
CA PRO A 281 -8.95 -22.02 11.93
C PRO A 281 -9.16 -21.92 13.44
N VAL A 282 -9.88 -22.87 14.04
CA VAL A 282 -10.12 -22.86 15.48
C VAL A 282 -9.59 -24.11 16.13
N ASP A 283 -8.89 -23.91 17.25
CA ASP A 283 -8.55 -24.99 18.15
C ASP A 283 -9.77 -25.33 19.01
N TYR A 284 -10.55 -26.32 18.56
CA TYR A 284 -11.75 -26.74 19.27
C TYR A 284 -11.45 -27.30 20.67
N SER A 285 -10.23 -27.77 20.95
CA SER A 285 -9.87 -28.19 22.30
C SER A 285 -9.87 -27.01 23.28
N LEU A 286 -9.44 -25.83 22.82
CA LEU A 286 -9.50 -24.60 23.59
C LEU A 286 -10.94 -24.14 23.83
N LEU A 287 -11.81 -24.25 22.81
CA LEU A 287 -13.23 -23.93 22.97
C LEU A 287 -13.94 -24.89 23.91
N VAL A 288 -13.62 -26.19 23.87
CA VAL A 288 -14.16 -27.17 24.82
C VAL A 288 -13.75 -26.82 26.26
N ASN A 289 -12.50 -26.41 26.48
CA ASN A 289 -12.05 -25.96 27.80
C ASN A 289 -12.79 -24.70 28.27
N GLN A 290 -13.01 -23.73 27.38
CA GLN A 290 -13.78 -22.53 27.70
C GLN A 290 -15.25 -22.86 28.02
N PHE A 291 -15.85 -23.78 27.26
CA PHE A 291 -17.19 -24.29 27.51
C PHE A 291 -17.27 -25.02 28.86
N ALA A 292 -16.29 -25.87 29.17
CA ALA A 292 -16.20 -26.58 30.45
C ALA A 292 -16.13 -25.59 31.63
N LEU A 293 -15.26 -24.58 31.52
CA LEU A 293 -15.12 -23.51 32.51
C LEU A 293 -16.42 -22.71 32.69
N ALA A 294 -17.06 -22.28 31.59
CA ALA A 294 -18.31 -21.53 31.65
C ALA A 294 -19.47 -22.31 32.29
N ASN A 295 -19.41 -23.65 32.25
CA ASN A 295 -20.42 -24.55 32.82
C ASN A 295 -19.99 -25.16 34.17
N ASN A 296 -18.86 -24.74 34.74
CA ASN A 296 -18.27 -25.33 35.96
C ASN A 296 -18.15 -26.87 35.91
N LYS A 297 -17.73 -27.40 34.75
CA LYS A 297 -17.50 -28.83 34.54
C LYS A 297 -16.01 -29.09 34.35
N GLU A 298 -15.51 -30.18 34.91
CA GLU A 298 -14.24 -30.78 34.49
C GLU A 298 -14.52 -31.78 33.38
N ILE A 299 -13.96 -31.52 32.20
CA ILE A 299 -14.11 -32.38 31.03
C ILE A 299 -12.75 -32.95 30.69
N SER A 300 -12.60 -34.26 30.76
CA SER A 300 -11.34 -34.96 30.46
C SER A 300 -11.24 -35.27 28.98
N ASN A 301 -10.05 -35.07 28.41
CA ASN A 301 -9.85 -35.25 26.98
C ASN A 301 -10.11 -36.72 26.56
N GLY A 302 -10.95 -36.92 25.57
CA GLY A 302 -11.38 -38.24 25.09
C GLY A 302 -12.57 -38.87 25.83
N SER A 303 -13.16 -38.19 26.82
CA SER A 303 -14.39 -38.68 27.47
C SER A 303 -15.64 -38.50 26.59
N PRO A 304 -16.76 -39.20 26.87
CA PRO A 304 -18.03 -38.96 26.19
C PRO A 304 -18.51 -37.50 26.31
N GLU A 305 -18.31 -36.89 27.48
CA GLU A 305 -18.64 -35.48 27.73
C GLU A 305 -17.76 -34.53 26.92
N TYR A 306 -16.51 -34.92 26.65
CA TYR A 306 -15.64 -34.16 25.74
C TYR A 306 -16.15 -34.20 24.31
N GLN A 307 -16.62 -35.35 23.83
CA GLN A 307 -17.19 -35.47 22.48
C GLN A 307 -18.49 -34.67 22.34
N GLU A 308 -19.35 -34.71 23.36
CA GLU A 308 -20.58 -33.90 23.40
C GLU A 308 -20.26 -32.40 23.42
N ALA A 309 -19.34 -31.96 24.29
CA ALA A 309 -18.90 -30.58 24.34
C ALA A 309 -18.27 -30.13 23.02
N LEU A 310 -17.44 -30.99 22.41
CA LEU A 310 -16.81 -30.74 21.12
C LEU A 310 -17.85 -30.53 20.02
N GLU A 311 -18.87 -31.37 19.95
CA GLU A 311 -19.96 -31.25 18.99
C GLU A 311 -20.73 -29.93 19.20
N ILE A 312 -21.05 -29.59 20.45
CA ILE A 312 -21.75 -28.34 20.80
C ILE A 312 -20.93 -27.12 20.36
N VAL A 313 -19.66 -27.03 20.75
CA VAL A 313 -18.84 -25.84 20.42
C VAL A 313 -18.54 -25.76 18.93
N THR A 314 -18.40 -26.90 18.24
CA THR A 314 -18.23 -26.94 16.78
C THR A 314 -19.47 -26.39 16.09
N ASN A 315 -20.66 -26.85 16.48
CA ASN A 315 -21.93 -26.36 15.93
C ASN A 315 -22.17 -24.88 16.24
N GLN A 316 -21.81 -24.42 17.45
CA GLN A 316 -21.91 -23.01 17.82
C GLN A 316 -20.99 -22.13 16.97
N HIS A 317 -19.73 -22.53 16.82
CA HIS A 317 -18.78 -21.82 15.98
C HIS A 317 -19.24 -21.78 14.51
N GLN A 318 -19.73 -22.90 13.97
CA GLN A 318 -20.24 -22.95 12.60
C GLN A 318 -21.40 -21.98 12.41
N LYS A 319 -22.36 -21.95 13.35
CA LYS A 319 -23.47 -20.98 13.32
C LYS A 319 -22.99 -19.54 13.41
N ALA A 320 -21.98 -19.26 14.24
CA ALA A 320 -21.38 -17.93 14.33
C ALA A 320 -20.74 -17.51 12.99
N CYS A 321 -20.00 -18.40 12.34
CA CYS A 321 -19.46 -18.16 10.99
C CYS A 321 -20.56 -17.90 9.96
N GLU A 322 -21.63 -18.70 9.97
CA GLU A 322 -22.75 -18.52 9.03
C GLU A 322 -23.47 -17.18 9.24
N ALA A 323 -23.64 -16.77 10.50
CA ALA A 323 -24.20 -15.47 10.86
C ALA A 323 -23.30 -14.31 10.40
N ASP A 324 -22.00 -14.38 10.68
CA ASP A 324 -21.03 -13.36 10.25
C ASP A 324 -20.99 -13.26 8.72
N LEU A 325 -20.99 -14.40 8.02
CA LEU A 325 -21.01 -14.42 6.56
C LEU A 325 -22.28 -13.76 6.00
N LEU A 326 -23.45 -14.06 6.56
CA LEU A 326 -24.71 -13.45 6.12
C LEU A 326 -24.66 -11.93 6.26
N GLN A 327 -24.09 -11.42 7.35
CA GLN A 327 -23.94 -9.99 7.54
C GLN A 327 -22.92 -9.37 6.60
N ILE A 328 -21.77 -10.01 6.38
CA ILE A 328 -20.79 -9.56 5.38
C ILE A 328 -21.45 -9.51 4.00
N GLN A 329 -22.29 -10.49 3.65
CA GLN A 329 -23.05 -10.51 2.40
C GLN A 329 -24.07 -9.38 2.31
N GLN A 330 -24.81 -9.12 3.39
CA GLN A 330 -25.77 -8.01 3.45
C GLN A 330 -25.05 -6.66 3.31
N TYR A 331 -23.96 -6.47 4.06
CA TYR A 331 -23.10 -5.28 3.95
C TYR A 331 -22.57 -5.12 2.53
N ALA A 332 -22.01 -6.18 1.94
CA ALA A 332 -21.54 -6.17 0.56
C ALA A 332 -22.65 -5.81 -0.43
N ARG A 333 -23.88 -6.31 -0.25
CA ARG A 333 -25.04 -5.96 -1.10
C ARG A 333 -25.44 -4.49 -0.96
N VAL A 334 -25.53 -3.97 0.26
CA VAL A 334 -25.84 -2.56 0.52
C VAL A 334 -24.80 -1.67 -0.13
N GLU A 335 -23.53 -2.00 0.06
CA GLU A 335 -22.42 -1.26 -0.52
C GLU A 335 -22.40 -1.38 -2.05
N MET A 336 -22.67 -2.56 -2.63
CA MET A 336 -22.83 -2.72 -4.09
C MET A 336 -24.02 -1.94 -4.65
N ALA A 337 -25.15 -1.86 -3.93
CA ALA A 337 -26.31 -1.07 -4.34
C ALA A 337 -26.02 0.44 -4.25
N ARG A 338 -25.32 0.87 -3.20
CA ARG A 338 -24.86 2.24 -3.02
C ARG A 338 -23.90 2.63 -4.15
N ALA A 339 -23.00 1.73 -4.49
CA ALA A 339 -22.06 1.81 -5.59
C ALA A 339 -22.73 1.94 -6.96
N ALA A 340 -23.77 1.13 -7.19
CA ALA A 340 -24.52 1.10 -8.44
C ALA A 340 -25.50 2.28 -8.59
N ASN A 341 -25.74 3.06 -7.53
CA ASN A 341 -26.60 4.23 -7.59
C ASN A 341 -26.02 5.25 -8.60
N PRO A 342 -26.78 5.64 -9.65
CA PRO A 342 -26.30 6.58 -10.68
C PRO A 342 -25.78 7.90 -10.10
N ASP A 343 -26.38 8.40 -9.03
CA ASP A 343 -25.94 9.63 -8.36
C ASP A 343 -24.60 9.44 -7.65
N ASN A 344 -24.36 8.27 -7.05
CA ASN A 344 -23.07 7.96 -6.43
C ASN A 344 -22.00 7.68 -7.48
N ILE A 345 -22.34 7.06 -8.62
CA ILE A 345 -21.44 6.90 -9.76
C ILE A 345 -21.07 8.27 -10.33
N LYS A 346 -22.06 9.15 -10.50
CA LYS A 346 -21.86 10.52 -10.97
C LYS A 346 -20.99 11.29 -9.97
N LYS A 347 -21.31 11.23 -8.68
CA LYS A 347 -20.52 11.85 -7.61
C LYS A 347 -19.09 11.31 -7.55
N ALA A 348 -18.88 10.00 -7.68
CA ALA A 348 -17.55 9.41 -7.72
C ALA A 348 -16.74 9.86 -8.95
N LYS A 349 -17.39 10.00 -10.10
CA LYS A 349 -16.78 10.59 -11.31
C LYS A 349 -16.45 12.07 -11.12
N GLU A 350 -17.36 12.84 -10.53
CA GLU A 350 -17.17 14.25 -10.20
C GLU A 350 -16.07 14.44 -9.17
N GLU A 351 -16.02 13.63 -8.12
CA GLU A 351 -14.96 13.63 -7.11
C GLU A 351 -13.61 13.24 -7.70
N LEU A 352 -13.58 12.24 -8.60
CA LEU A 352 -12.37 11.88 -9.34
C LEU A 352 -11.91 13.02 -10.26
N GLN A 353 -12.84 13.71 -10.93
CA GLN A 353 -12.55 14.83 -11.81
C GLN A 353 -12.09 16.07 -11.02
N GLN A 354 -12.78 16.41 -9.93
CA GLN A 354 -12.39 17.46 -8.97
C GLN A 354 -11.06 17.14 -8.30
N PHE A 355 -10.81 15.87 -8.03
CA PHE A 355 -9.52 15.41 -7.55
C PHE A 355 -8.44 15.67 -8.59
N GLN A 356 -8.64 15.25 -9.85
CA GLN A 356 -7.71 15.52 -10.96
C GLN A 356 -7.50 17.02 -11.17
N LEU A 357 -8.55 17.83 -11.08
CA LEU A 357 -8.50 19.28 -11.19
C LEU A 357 -7.67 19.90 -10.06
N ARG A 358 -7.92 19.52 -8.81
CA ARG A 358 -7.11 19.96 -7.66
C ARG A 358 -5.65 19.53 -7.78
N GLN A 359 -5.36 18.39 -8.40
CA GLN A 359 -3.97 18.01 -8.71
C GLN A 359 -3.35 18.96 -9.73
N GLN A 360 -4.07 19.31 -10.80
CA GLN A 360 -3.63 20.28 -11.79
C GLN A 360 -3.45 21.68 -11.20
N GLU A 361 -4.37 22.14 -10.35
CA GLU A 361 -4.30 23.44 -9.68
C GLU A 361 -3.15 23.50 -8.67
N ARG A 362 -2.94 22.45 -7.86
CA ARG A 362 -1.77 22.38 -6.97
C ARG A 362 -0.49 22.42 -7.77
N PHE A 363 -0.43 21.69 -8.87
CA PHE A 363 0.70 21.70 -9.78
C PHE A 363 0.93 23.12 -10.35
N GLN A 364 -0.13 23.79 -10.82
CA GLN A 364 -0.06 25.16 -11.33
C GLN A 364 0.33 26.19 -10.27
N HIS A 365 -0.15 26.04 -9.05
CA HIS A 365 0.20 26.89 -7.92
C HIS A 365 1.67 26.74 -7.54
N THR A 366 2.21 25.52 -7.53
CA THR A 366 3.65 25.27 -7.36
C THR A 366 4.47 25.97 -8.45
N ILE A 367 4.01 25.92 -9.72
CA ILE A 367 4.64 26.65 -10.83
C ILE A 367 4.63 28.17 -10.56
N ASN A 368 3.49 28.73 -10.16
CA ASN A 368 3.35 30.17 -9.93
C ASN A 368 4.21 30.66 -8.74
N GLN A 369 4.26 29.89 -7.65
CA GLN A 369 5.13 30.19 -6.50
C GLN A 369 6.61 30.19 -6.91
N GLN A 370 7.02 29.25 -7.77
CA GLN A 370 8.38 29.22 -8.29
C GLN A 370 8.68 30.42 -9.19
N GLN A 371 7.74 30.86 -10.03
CA GLN A 371 7.90 32.06 -10.85
C GLN A 371 8.05 33.33 -10.00
N GLN A 372 7.25 33.48 -8.94
CA GLN A 372 7.37 34.61 -8.00
C GLN A 372 8.72 34.60 -7.27
N TYR A 373 9.18 33.43 -6.84
CA TYR A 373 10.48 33.29 -6.19
C TYR A 373 11.65 33.65 -7.13
N GLN A 374 11.58 33.24 -8.41
CA GLN A 374 12.56 33.63 -9.41
C GLN A 374 12.57 35.14 -9.69
N GLN A 375 11.40 35.78 -9.73
CA GLN A 375 11.32 37.25 -9.87
C GLN A 375 11.93 37.98 -8.66
N GLN A 376 11.73 37.47 -7.44
CA GLN A 376 12.34 38.02 -6.23
C GLN A 376 13.87 37.86 -6.23
N LEU A 377 14.38 36.71 -6.65
CA LEU A 377 15.82 36.50 -6.81
C LEU A 377 16.41 37.47 -7.86
N ALA A 378 15.75 37.63 -9.01
CA ALA A 378 16.20 38.56 -10.04
C ALA A 378 16.25 40.02 -9.54
N GLN A 379 15.26 40.45 -8.74
CA GLN A 379 15.27 41.78 -8.12
C GLN A 379 16.38 41.95 -7.07
N GLN A 380 16.68 40.92 -6.28
CA GLN A 380 17.80 40.95 -5.33
C GLN A 380 19.16 41.06 -6.05
N HIS A 381 19.33 40.36 -7.17
CA HIS A 381 20.55 40.46 -7.99
C HIS A 381 20.70 41.84 -8.66
N GLN A 382 19.60 42.50 -9.05
CA GLN A 382 19.65 43.88 -9.56
C GLN A 382 20.03 44.88 -8.46
N ASN A 383 19.47 44.75 -7.25
CA ASN A 383 19.78 45.65 -6.14
C ASN A 383 21.23 45.50 -5.59
N GLN A 384 21.90 44.37 -5.83
CA GLN A 384 23.32 44.19 -5.51
C GLN A 384 24.28 44.75 -6.59
N GLN A 385 23.78 45.11 -7.78
CA GLN A 385 24.58 45.70 -8.85
C GLN A 385 24.48 47.23 -8.93
N THR A 386 23.55 47.85 -8.20
CA THR A 386 23.58 49.30 -7.98
C THR A 386 24.63 49.62 -6.92
N PRO A 387 25.74 50.29 -7.27
CA PRO A 387 26.73 50.73 -6.28
C PRO A 387 26.06 51.71 -5.31
N PRO A 388 26.46 51.73 -4.02
CA PRO A 388 25.96 52.73 -3.09
C PRO A 388 26.25 54.12 -3.66
N PRO A 389 25.31 55.09 -3.53
CA PRO A 389 25.55 56.44 -3.99
C PRO A 389 26.80 56.98 -3.27
N SER A 390 27.78 57.39 -4.06
CA SER A 390 29.03 57.97 -3.57
C SER A 390 28.70 59.20 -2.71
N SER A 391 29.05 59.11 -1.42
CA SER A 391 29.00 60.22 -0.48
C SER A 391 29.97 61.32 -0.91
N ASN A 392 29.43 62.52 -1.12
CA ASN A 392 30.21 63.77 -1.18
C ASN A 392 30.63 64.23 0.21
#